data_AF-A0A8H5GDU2-F1
#
_entry.id   AF-A0A8H5GDU2-F1
#
_cell.length_a   1.000
_cell.length_b   1.000
_cell.length_c   1.000
_cell.angle_alpha   90.00
_cell.angle_beta   90.00
_cell.angle_gamma   90.00
#
_symmetry.space_group_name_H-M   'P 1'
#
loop_
_entity.id
_entity.type
_entity.pdbx_description
1 polymer ?
#
loop_
_entity_poly.entity_id
_entity_poly.type
_entity_poly.pdbx_seq_one_letter_code
_entity_poly.pdbx_strand_id
1 'polypeptide(L)'
;MLFICPNFSLEPMTLTPRCGHGAQQYHTASTKTNDYSCVFRAIGIGLAGKIVGCKTACTANLDGTPQDSANCCTGSHNVPATCPPSDVQYYSYFKNGCKNAYAYAYDESSKTALGTCDSSKNADYAVTFCP
;
A
#
# COMPACT_ATOMS: atom_id res chain seq x y z
N MET A 1 -13.09 -0.30 0.67
CA MET A 1 -12.07 0.73 0.95
C MET A 1 -10.72 0.13 0.58
N LEU A 2 -10.02 0.69 -0.40
CA LEU A 2 -8.72 0.18 -0.86
C LEU A 2 -7.60 0.84 -0.04
N PHE A 3 -6.87 0.06 0.76
CA PHE A 3 -5.74 0.57 1.53
C PHE A 3 -4.45 0.36 0.75
N ILE A 4 -3.92 1.43 0.18
CA ILE A 4 -2.62 1.42 -0.48
C ILE A 4 -1.57 1.83 0.56
N CYS A 5 -0.65 0.91 0.90
CA CYS A 5 0.49 1.09 1.81
C CYS A 5 1.30 2.40 1.67
N PRO A 6 1.57 2.94 0.47
CA PRO A 6 2.62 3.93 0.25
C PRO A 6 2.15 5.38 0.18
N ASN A 7 0.85 5.68 0.38
CA ASN A 7 0.36 7.07 0.31
C ASN A 7 -0.06 7.64 1.68
N PHE A 8 0.05 6.87 2.77
CA PHE A 8 -0.35 7.36 4.08
C PHE A 8 0.83 7.93 4.87
N SER A 9 0.73 9.22 5.16
CA SER A 9 1.67 10.00 5.94
C SER A 9 1.32 9.88 7.43
N LEU A 10 2.38 9.72 8.23
CA LEU A 10 2.50 9.91 9.68
C LEU A 10 2.22 8.73 10.61
N GLU A 11 1.20 7.88 10.40
CA GLU A 11 0.81 6.93 11.45
C GLU A 11 0.33 5.58 10.88
N PRO A 12 0.76 4.42 11.43
CA PRO A 12 0.25 3.14 10.99
C PRO A 12 -1.27 3.12 11.16
N MET A 13 -1.98 2.79 10.10
CA MET A 13 -3.42 2.57 10.17
C MET A 13 -3.70 1.08 10.09
N THR A 14 -4.68 0.63 10.86
CA THR A 14 -5.25 -0.70 10.71
C THR A 14 -6.75 -0.63 10.47
N LEU A 15 -7.20 -1.30 9.42
CA LEU A 15 -8.61 -1.61 9.22
C LEU A 15 -8.86 -3.03 9.73
N THR A 16 -9.81 -3.17 10.65
CA THR A 16 -10.24 -4.46 11.21
C THR A 16 -11.69 -4.73 10.81
N PRO A 17 -11.94 -5.49 9.73
CA PRO A 17 -13.25 -6.07 9.47
C PRO A 17 -13.71 -6.99 10.60
N ARG A 18 -14.99 -6.92 10.89
CA ARG A 18 -15.71 -7.85 11.76
C ARG A 18 -16.86 -8.45 10.97
N CYS A 19 -16.77 -9.74 10.70
CA CYS A 19 -17.76 -10.49 9.94
C CYS A 19 -18.70 -11.22 10.89
N GLY A 20 -19.67 -10.51 11.45
CA GLY A 20 -20.50 -10.99 12.56
C GLY A 20 -19.74 -10.96 13.89
N HIS A 21 -19.96 -11.94 14.78
CA HIS A 21 -19.38 -12.00 16.14
C HIS A 21 -17.87 -12.32 16.21
N GLY A 22 -17.11 -12.17 15.13
CA GLY A 22 -15.67 -12.46 15.10
C GLY A 22 -14.88 -11.42 14.32
N ALA A 23 -13.76 -10.96 14.90
CA ALA A 23 -12.75 -10.18 14.18
C ALA A 23 -12.05 -11.10 13.18
N GLN A 24 -11.97 -10.69 11.92
CA GLN A 24 -11.26 -11.42 10.88
C GLN A 24 -10.39 -10.43 10.12
N GLN A 25 -9.09 -10.74 10.06
CA GLN A 25 -8.03 -10.07 9.30
C GLN A 25 -7.80 -8.58 9.59
N TYR A 26 -6.56 -8.25 9.97
CA TYR A 26 -6.09 -6.88 10.12
C TYR A 26 -5.40 -6.45 8.81
N HIS A 27 -5.92 -5.41 8.17
CA HIS A 27 -5.23 -4.75 7.08
C HIS A 27 -4.43 -3.59 7.66
N THR A 28 -3.14 -3.82 7.91
CA THR A 28 -2.23 -2.78 8.39
C THR A 28 -1.54 -2.12 7.21
N ALA A 29 -1.73 -0.80 7.08
CA ALA A 29 -0.91 0.06 6.23
C ALA A 29 0.04 0.84 7.13
N SER A 30 1.31 0.43 7.14
CA SER A 30 2.38 1.14 7.86
C SER A 30 3.54 1.34 6.89
N THR A 31 3.84 2.60 6.59
CA THR A 31 5.16 2.93 6.04
C THR A 31 6.16 2.86 7.19
N LYS A 32 7.36 2.33 6.91
CA LYS A 32 8.46 2.38 7.89
C LYS A 32 8.88 3.86 8.02
N THR A 33 8.31 4.59 8.98
CA THR A 33 8.81 5.92 9.34
C THR A 33 10.27 5.76 9.77
N ASN A 34 11.11 6.76 9.52
CA ASN A 34 12.56 6.73 9.80
C ASN A 34 13.41 5.65 9.08
N ASP A 35 12.85 4.89 8.15
CA ASP A 35 13.66 3.96 7.34
C ASP A 35 14.46 4.75 6.30
N TYR A 36 15.77 4.86 6.51
CA TYR A 36 16.70 5.44 5.55
C TYR A 36 16.82 4.65 4.25
N SER A 37 16.12 3.52 4.08
CA SER A 37 15.96 2.86 2.77
C SER A 37 14.96 3.60 1.88
N CYS A 38 14.16 4.50 2.47
CA CYS A 38 13.16 5.36 1.83
C CYS A 38 13.75 6.58 1.09
N VAL A 39 15.02 6.53 0.67
CA VAL A 39 15.75 7.72 0.16
C VAL A 39 15.24 8.20 -1.20
N PHE A 40 14.54 7.36 -1.96
CA PHE A 40 14.28 7.63 -3.37
C PHE A 40 13.29 8.76 -3.65
N ARG A 41 12.48 9.17 -2.64
CA ARG A 41 11.82 10.47 -2.47
C ARG A 41 10.86 10.36 -1.27
N ALA A 42 11.27 10.91 -0.12
CA ALA A 42 10.38 10.99 1.05
C ALA A 42 9.09 11.78 0.70
N ILE A 43 7.97 11.39 1.30
CA ILE A 43 6.71 12.17 1.23
C ILE A 43 6.89 13.51 1.95
N GLY A 44 7.73 13.54 2.98
CA GLY A 44 8.16 14.74 3.69
C GLY A 44 9.25 14.45 4.73
N ILE A 45 9.82 15.51 5.29
CA ILE A 45 10.71 15.46 6.46
C ILE A 45 9.96 16.13 7.63
N GLY A 46 9.76 15.38 8.71
CA GLY A 46 9.11 15.86 9.93
C GLY A 46 10.05 16.64 10.84
N LEU A 47 9.51 17.08 11.98
CA LEU A 47 10.30 17.71 13.04
C LEU A 47 11.46 16.79 13.47
N ALA A 48 12.63 17.38 13.70
CA ALA A 48 13.90 16.68 13.97
C ALA A 48 14.50 15.89 12.78
N GLY A 49 14.14 16.19 11.53
CA GLY A 49 14.82 15.64 10.36
C GLY A 49 14.45 14.20 10.01
N LYS A 50 13.32 13.70 10.55
CA LYS A 50 12.86 12.32 10.33
C LYS A 50 12.07 12.18 9.03
N ILE A 51 12.28 11.09 8.29
CA ILE A 51 11.44 10.73 7.14
C ILE A 51 10.04 10.33 7.65
N VAL A 52 9.00 11.03 7.18
CA VAL A 52 7.59 10.82 7.63
C VAL A 52 6.74 9.97 6.69
N GLY A 53 7.33 9.45 5.61
CA GLY A 53 6.67 8.53 4.69
C GLY A 53 7.45 8.33 3.38
N CYS A 54 7.08 7.30 2.62
CA CYS A 54 7.77 6.86 1.40
C CYS A 54 6.86 6.92 0.19
N LYS A 55 7.27 7.64 -0.86
CA LYS A 55 6.55 7.60 -2.15
C LYS A 55 6.78 6.26 -2.85
N THR A 56 5.75 5.74 -3.50
CA THR A 56 5.95 4.67 -4.51
C THR A 56 6.83 5.14 -5.65
N ALA A 57 7.34 4.20 -6.43
CA ALA A 57 8.01 4.50 -7.68
C ALA A 57 7.13 5.33 -8.66
N CYS A 58 5.82 5.07 -8.70
CA CYS A 58 4.89 5.84 -9.53
C CYS A 58 4.77 7.30 -9.04
N THR A 59 4.46 7.51 -7.77
CA THR A 59 4.31 8.86 -7.20
C THR A 59 5.63 9.64 -7.22
N ALA A 60 6.75 8.94 -7.12
CA ALA A 60 8.08 9.50 -7.26
C ALA A 60 8.47 9.80 -8.72
N ASN A 61 7.72 9.28 -9.69
CA ASN A 61 7.98 9.36 -11.12
C ASN A 61 9.39 8.91 -11.49
N LEU A 62 9.78 7.71 -11.04
CA LEU A 62 11.16 7.22 -11.20
C LEU A 62 11.53 6.85 -12.64
N ASP A 63 10.55 6.52 -13.48
CA ASP A 63 10.72 6.27 -14.92
C ASP A 63 10.54 7.52 -15.78
N GLY A 64 10.14 8.65 -15.18
CA GLY A 64 9.95 9.93 -15.86
C GLY A 64 8.73 10.00 -16.80
N THR A 65 7.95 8.93 -16.92
CA THR A 65 6.94 8.75 -17.98
C THR A 65 5.63 8.15 -17.43
N PRO A 66 4.93 8.85 -16.52
CA PRO A 66 3.81 8.28 -15.78
C PRO A 66 2.60 7.91 -16.67
N GLN A 67 2.55 8.37 -17.92
CA GLN A 67 1.51 8.02 -18.90
C GLN A 67 1.70 6.62 -19.52
N ASP A 68 2.93 6.10 -19.54
CA ASP A 68 3.27 4.77 -20.07
C ASP A 68 4.37 4.16 -19.19
N SER A 69 3.96 3.66 -18.03
CA SER A 69 4.87 3.33 -16.93
C SER A 69 4.51 2.00 -16.29
N ALA A 70 5.50 1.12 -16.13
CA ALA A 70 5.38 -0.08 -15.33
C ALA A 70 5.20 0.23 -13.83
N ASN A 71 5.76 1.34 -13.33
CA ASN A 71 5.58 1.73 -11.93
C ASN A 71 4.14 2.19 -11.63
N CYS A 72 3.49 2.81 -12.61
CA CYS A 72 2.12 3.33 -12.51
C CYS A 72 1.06 2.40 -13.09
N CYS A 73 1.45 1.34 -13.80
CA CYS A 73 0.57 0.48 -14.59
C CYS A 73 -0.32 1.28 -15.56
N THR A 74 0.31 2.13 -16.37
CA THR A 74 -0.35 3.01 -17.35
C THR A 74 0.16 2.73 -18.77
N GLY A 75 -0.56 3.23 -19.78
CA GLY A 75 -0.18 3.07 -21.19
C GLY A 75 -0.17 1.59 -21.61
N SER A 76 0.98 1.12 -22.08
CA SER A 76 1.22 -0.28 -22.46
C SER A 76 1.17 -1.26 -21.26
N HIS A 77 1.25 -0.75 -20.03
CA HIS A 77 1.21 -1.50 -18.77
C HIS A 77 -0.18 -1.45 -18.09
N ASN A 78 -1.25 -1.13 -18.82
CA ASN A 78 -2.58 -0.88 -18.25
C ASN A 78 -3.44 -2.12 -17.92
N VAL A 79 -2.84 -3.31 -17.93
CA VAL A 79 -3.50 -4.56 -17.51
C VAL A 79 -2.55 -5.42 -16.67
N PRO A 80 -3.06 -6.30 -15.79
CA PRO A 80 -2.22 -7.13 -14.92
C PRO A 80 -1.18 -7.96 -15.67
N ALA A 81 -1.52 -8.44 -16.87
CA ALA A 81 -0.61 -9.23 -17.69
C ALA A 81 0.60 -8.44 -18.22
N THR A 82 0.48 -7.11 -18.36
CA THR A 82 1.55 -6.22 -18.84
C THR A 82 2.15 -5.35 -17.73
N CYS A 83 1.67 -5.47 -16.49
CA CYS A 83 2.23 -4.82 -15.31
C CYS A 83 2.41 -5.83 -14.16
N PRO A 84 3.34 -6.79 -14.31
CA PRO A 84 3.64 -7.74 -13.25
C PRO A 84 4.37 -7.03 -12.08
N PRO A 85 4.28 -7.55 -10.85
CA PRO A 85 4.92 -6.95 -9.68
C PRO A 85 6.46 -6.90 -9.79
N SER A 86 7.07 -7.73 -10.65
CA SER A 86 8.51 -7.71 -10.94
C SER A 86 8.98 -6.42 -11.59
N ASP A 87 8.10 -5.74 -12.32
CA ASP A 87 8.43 -4.57 -13.12
C ASP A 87 8.17 -3.27 -12.34
N VAL A 88 7.45 -3.38 -11.22
CA VAL A 88 7.18 -2.27 -10.29
C VAL A 88 8.34 -2.12 -9.33
N GLN A 89 9.08 -1.02 -9.45
CA GLN A 89 10.22 -0.77 -8.57
C GLN A 89 9.76 -0.63 -7.11
N TYR A 90 10.53 -1.23 -6.20
CA TYR A 90 10.28 -1.23 -4.75
C TYR A 90 8.98 -1.92 -4.30
N TYR A 91 8.30 -2.68 -5.16
CA TYR A 91 7.11 -3.45 -4.77
C TYR A 91 7.35 -4.29 -3.51
N SER A 92 8.46 -5.06 -3.48
CA SER A 92 8.80 -5.93 -2.35
C SER A 92 9.06 -5.16 -1.05
N TYR A 93 9.66 -3.97 -1.13
CA TYR A 93 9.87 -3.09 0.03
C TYR A 93 8.53 -2.72 0.67
N PHE A 94 7.58 -2.22 -0.13
CA PHE A 94 6.25 -1.85 0.36
C PHE A 94 5.44 -3.07 0.80
N LYS A 95 5.48 -4.17 0.05
CA LYS A 95 4.72 -5.38 0.38
C LYS A 95 5.22 -6.05 1.65
N ASN A 96 6.53 -6.06 1.89
CA ASN A 96 7.10 -6.59 3.13
C ASN A 96 6.74 -5.73 4.36
N GLY A 97 6.66 -4.41 4.18
CA GLY A 97 6.21 -3.48 5.23
C GLY A 97 4.70 -3.59 5.51
N CYS A 98 3.89 -3.76 4.48
CA CYS A 98 2.43 -3.86 4.56
C CYS A 98 1.92 -5.15 3.92
N LYS A 99 2.19 -6.30 4.54
CA LYS A 99 1.85 -7.62 3.97
C LYS A 99 0.37 -7.75 3.59
N ASN A 100 -0.52 -7.16 4.37
CA ASN A 100 -1.97 -7.25 4.20
C ASN A 100 -2.58 -6.01 3.53
N ALA A 101 -1.79 -5.16 2.88
CA ALA A 101 -2.28 -4.01 2.14
C ALA A 101 -1.87 -4.10 0.67
N TYR A 102 -2.47 -3.26 -0.16
CA TYR A 102 -2.03 -3.07 -1.54
C TYR A 102 -0.69 -2.32 -1.55
N ALA A 103 0.28 -2.86 -2.28
CA ALA A 103 1.57 -2.21 -2.52
C ALA A 103 1.68 -1.62 -3.94
N TYR A 104 0.82 -2.02 -4.88
CA TYR A 104 0.72 -1.47 -6.24
C TYR A 104 -0.69 -1.67 -6.83
N ALA A 105 -0.90 -1.29 -8.10
CA ALA A 105 -2.20 -1.24 -8.75
C ALA A 105 -2.90 -2.60 -8.94
N TYR A 106 -2.16 -3.70 -9.17
CA TYR A 106 -2.71 -5.04 -9.44
C TYR A 106 -2.34 -6.09 -8.37
N ASP A 107 -2.27 -5.66 -7.11
CA ASP A 107 -1.80 -6.48 -6.00
C ASP A 107 -2.79 -7.56 -5.53
N GLU A 108 -3.92 -7.74 -6.22
CA GLU A 108 -4.85 -8.85 -6.03
C GLU A 108 -4.14 -10.21 -6.13
N SER A 109 -3.13 -10.29 -7.00
CA SER A 109 -2.34 -11.50 -7.22
C SER A 109 -1.59 -11.98 -5.97
N SER A 110 -1.31 -11.08 -5.02
CA SER A 110 -0.70 -11.43 -3.73
C SER A 110 -1.62 -12.23 -2.81
N LYS A 111 -2.95 -12.12 -3.00
CA LYS A 111 -3.99 -12.75 -2.18
C LYS A 111 -3.96 -12.39 -0.68
N THR A 112 -3.20 -11.37 -0.30
CA THR A 112 -3.09 -10.92 1.10
C THR A 112 -3.79 -9.59 1.37
N ALA A 113 -4.07 -8.81 0.33
CA ALA A 113 -4.55 -7.44 0.47
C ALA A 113 -6.08 -7.31 0.53
N LEU A 114 -6.82 -8.28 -0.01
CA LEU A 114 -8.29 -8.29 -0.03
C LEU A 114 -8.84 -9.26 1.01
N GLY A 115 -9.49 -8.71 2.04
CA GLY A 115 -10.39 -9.45 2.92
C GLY A 115 -11.83 -9.29 2.42
N THR A 116 -12.54 -10.40 2.24
CA THR A 116 -13.96 -10.40 1.84
C THR A 116 -14.84 -10.88 2.98
N CYS A 117 -15.99 -10.22 3.16
CA CYS A 117 -17.01 -10.63 4.12
C CYS A 117 -18.27 -11.06 3.39
N ASP A 118 -18.89 -12.15 3.82
CA ASP A 118 -20.20 -12.55 3.32
C ASP A 118 -21.25 -11.49 3.69
N SER A 119 -22.07 -11.08 2.72
CA SER A 119 -23.06 -10.02 2.92
C SER A 119 -24.11 -10.38 3.98
N SER A 120 -24.38 -11.65 4.23
CA SER A 120 -25.29 -12.14 5.28
C SER A 120 -24.75 -11.93 6.70
N LYS A 121 -23.47 -11.61 6.87
CA LYS A 121 -22.80 -11.49 8.18
C LYS A 121 -22.82 -10.08 8.77
N ASN A 122 -23.46 -9.11 8.10
CA ASN A 122 -23.56 -7.70 8.54
C ASN A 122 -22.21 -7.13 9.00
N ALA A 123 -21.28 -6.98 8.07
CA ALA A 123 -19.91 -6.57 8.39
C ALA A 123 -19.85 -5.18 9.04
N ASP A 124 -19.11 -5.07 10.15
CA ASP A 124 -18.66 -3.80 10.70
C ASP A 124 -17.13 -3.65 10.57
N TYR A 125 -16.63 -2.42 10.67
CA TYR A 125 -15.22 -2.12 10.46
C TYR A 125 -14.72 -1.14 11.53
N ALA A 126 -13.59 -1.45 12.15
CA ALA A 126 -12.85 -0.51 12.99
C ALA A 126 -11.64 0.03 12.22
N VAL A 127 -11.48 1.35 12.20
CA VAL A 127 -10.28 2.03 11.70
C VAL A 127 -9.52 2.56 12.90
N THR A 128 -8.27 2.12 13.06
CA THR A 128 -7.38 2.54 14.14
C THR A 128 -6.16 3.23 13.55
N PHE A 129 -5.87 4.43 14.02
CA PHE A 129 -4.64 5.16 13.75
C PHE A 129 -3.69 4.95 14.94
N CYS A 130 -2.43 4.63 14.69
CA CYS A 130 -1.47 4.24 15.73
C CYS A 130 -2.01 3.11 16.63
N PRO A 131 -2.35 1.93 16.06
CA PRO A 131 -2.79 0.77 16.83
C PRO A 131 -1.71 0.26 17.80
#